data_AF-A0A8S0SUP2-F1
#
_entry.id   AF-A0A8S0SUP2-F1
#
_cell.length_a   1.000
_cell.length_b   1.000
_cell.length_c   1.000
_cell.angle_alpha   90.00
_cell.angle_beta   90.00
_cell.angle_gamma   90.00
#
_symmetry.space_group_name_H-M   'P 1'
#
loop_
_entity.id
_entity.type
_entity.pdbx_description
1 polymer ?
#
loop_
_entity_poly.entity_id
_entity_poly.type
_entity_poly.pdbx_seq_one_letter_code
_entity_poly.pdbx_strand_id
1 'polypeptide(L)'
;MEKMESGLEIDGGNETKGAMWVLDQKLDQPMEEEAGRLRNMYREKKLSSILLLQLAFQSLGVVYGDLGTSPLYVFYNTFPNGIDDTEDIIGALSLIIYSLTLIPLLKYVFIVCRANDSGQGGTFALYSLLCRHAKVKTIPNQHRTDEDLTTYSRSTFHELSFAGKTKLWLEANKFRKNALLILVLVGTCMVVGDGILTPAISVLSASGGIKVDHPKMSNDVVVVVAVVILVGLFSMQHYGTDKVSWLFAPIVLLWFLLIGSIGIFNICKYDSSVLKAFSPVYIFRYFKRGGKAGWTSLGGIMLSITGTEALFADLAHFPLSAIQLAFTVVVFPCLLLAYSGQAAYLMQNKDHVIDAFYHSIPDGIYWPMFIIATLAAIVASQATVSATFSIIKQALALGCFPRVKVVHTSKKFLGQIYIPDMNWILMILCIAVTAGFRNQSQIGNAYGKFSVLSLQFLICILC
;
A
#
# COMPACT_ATOMS: atom_id res chain seq x y z
N MET A 1 -11.52 -55.41 -56.46
CA MET A 1 -12.31 -54.84 -55.35
C MET A 1 -11.45 -54.98 -54.10
N GLU A 2 -10.53 -54.04 -53.84
CA GLU A 2 -10.75 -52.84 -52.99
C GLU A 2 -11.48 -53.20 -51.71
N LYS A 3 -11.01 -53.00 -50.48
CA LYS A 3 -10.10 -52.05 -49.77
C LYS A 3 -9.95 -52.65 -48.34
N MET A 4 -9.05 -52.33 -47.42
CA MET A 4 -7.84 -51.52 -47.28
C MET A 4 -7.48 -51.62 -45.78
N GLU A 5 -6.19 -51.69 -45.46
CA GLU A 5 -5.62 -51.70 -44.11
C GLU A 5 -5.97 -50.44 -43.28
N SER A 6 -6.12 -50.61 -41.96
CA SER A 6 -5.74 -49.62 -40.94
C SER A 6 -5.52 -50.41 -39.63
N GLY A 7 -4.42 -50.28 -38.89
CA GLY A 7 -3.58 -49.11 -38.65
C GLY A 7 -3.55 -48.94 -37.13
N LEU A 8 -2.61 -49.64 -36.50
CA LEU A 8 -2.37 -49.61 -35.05
C LEU A 8 -1.69 -48.28 -34.72
N GLU A 9 -2.45 -47.26 -34.33
CA GLU A 9 -1.89 -46.03 -33.78
C GLU A 9 -1.89 -46.08 -32.24
N ILE A 10 -0.69 -45.96 -31.70
CA ILE A 10 -0.35 -45.90 -30.28
C ILE A 10 -0.75 -44.51 -29.77
N ASP A 11 -1.79 -44.44 -28.92
CA ASP A 11 -2.17 -43.22 -28.20
C ASP A 11 -1.18 -42.95 -27.05
N GLY A 12 -0.06 -42.29 -27.38
CA GLY A 12 0.97 -41.82 -26.44
C GLY A 12 0.65 -40.48 -25.78
N GLY A 13 -0.60 -40.02 -25.77
CA GLY A 13 -0.97 -38.67 -25.32
C GLY A 13 -1.58 -38.57 -23.91
N ASN A 14 -1.92 -39.69 -23.27
CA ASN A 14 -2.80 -39.67 -22.09
C ASN A 14 -2.10 -39.90 -20.74
N GLU A 15 -0.90 -40.50 -20.71
CA GLU A 15 -0.19 -40.78 -19.46
C GLU A 15 0.42 -39.53 -18.80
N THR A 16 0.89 -38.56 -19.59
CA THR A 16 1.48 -37.31 -19.07
C THR A 16 0.45 -36.37 -18.47
N LYS A 17 -0.80 -36.38 -18.97
CA LYS A 17 -1.92 -35.62 -18.39
C LYS A 17 -2.34 -36.20 -17.05
N GLY A 18 -2.39 -37.53 -16.92
CA GLY A 18 -2.70 -38.21 -15.67
C GLY A 18 -1.64 -37.96 -14.59
N ALA A 19 -0.35 -38.00 -14.96
CA ALA A 19 0.75 -37.74 -14.02
C ALA A 19 0.75 -36.31 -13.49
N MET A 20 0.47 -35.31 -14.33
CA MET A 20 0.37 -33.91 -13.93
C MET A 20 -0.88 -33.64 -13.07
N TRP A 21 -2.00 -34.32 -13.37
CA TRP A 21 -3.23 -34.26 -12.57
C TRP A 21 -3.06 -34.88 -11.18
N VAL A 22 -2.33 -35.99 -11.10
CA VAL A 22 -1.99 -36.64 -9.81
C VAL A 22 -0.99 -35.80 -9.01
N LEU A 23 -0.08 -35.08 -9.68
CA LEU A 23 0.84 -34.13 -9.04
C LEU A 23 0.11 -32.90 -8.48
N ASP A 24 -0.79 -32.28 -9.25
CA ASP A 24 -1.66 -31.19 -8.80
C ASP A 24 -2.54 -31.64 -7.64
N GLN A 25 -3.15 -32.84 -7.72
CA GLN A 25 -3.97 -33.38 -6.65
C GLN A 25 -3.17 -33.67 -5.36
N LYS A 26 -1.89 -34.05 -5.49
CA LYS A 26 -0.96 -34.21 -4.36
C LYS A 26 -0.42 -32.88 -3.82
N LEU A 27 -0.49 -31.79 -4.58
CA LEU A 27 -0.18 -30.42 -4.16
C LEU A 27 -1.40 -29.74 -3.52
N ASP A 28 -2.61 -30.06 -3.97
CA ASP A 28 -3.88 -29.55 -3.46
C ASP A 28 -4.33 -30.26 -2.17
N GLN A 29 -4.08 -31.58 -2.03
CA GLN A 29 -4.37 -32.33 -0.80
C GLN A 29 -3.69 -31.78 0.48
N PRO A 30 -2.37 -31.47 0.49
CA PRO A 30 -1.75 -30.86 1.66
C PRO A 30 -2.27 -29.44 1.89
N MET A 31 -2.72 -28.73 0.84
CA MET A 31 -3.28 -27.38 0.92
C MET A 31 -4.70 -27.37 1.52
N GLU A 32 -5.57 -28.33 1.19
CA GLU A 32 -6.89 -28.48 1.82
C GLU A 32 -6.78 -28.95 3.26
N GLU A 33 -5.81 -29.81 3.60
CA GLU A 33 -5.54 -30.21 4.99
C GLU A 33 -4.94 -29.05 5.81
N GLU A 34 -4.02 -28.25 5.27
CA GLU A 34 -3.44 -27.08 5.97
C GLU A 34 -4.43 -25.93 6.05
N ALA A 35 -5.19 -25.63 4.98
CA ALA A 35 -6.27 -24.65 4.99
C ALA A 35 -7.42 -25.10 5.89
N GLY A 36 -7.71 -26.41 5.94
CA GLY A 36 -8.63 -27.04 6.88
C GLY A 36 -8.14 -26.93 8.32
N ARG A 37 -6.84 -27.13 8.59
CA ARG A 37 -6.21 -26.90 9.90
C ARG A 37 -6.25 -25.44 10.31
N LEU A 38 -5.92 -24.51 9.41
CA LEU A 38 -5.97 -23.07 9.64
C LEU A 38 -7.41 -22.60 9.86
N ARG A 39 -8.37 -23.12 9.07
CA ARG A 39 -9.81 -22.83 9.21
C ARG A 39 -10.39 -23.41 10.50
N ASN A 40 -10.02 -24.64 10.87
CA ASN A 40 -10.43 -25.25 12.13
C ASN A 40 -9.74 -24.60 13.34
N MET A 41 -8.46 -24.18 13.22
CA MET A 41 -7.82 -23.30 14.20
C MET A 41 -8.54 -21.95 14.34
N TYR A 42 -9.00 -21.36 13.23
CA TYR A 42 -9.78 -20.12 13.21
C TYR A 42 -11.19 -20.28 13.79
N ARG A 43 -11.80 -21.47 13.62
CA ARG A 43 -13.20 -21.74 14.00
C ARG A 43 -13.34 -22.29 15.43
N GLU A 44 -12.31 -22.94 15.99
CA GLU A 44 -12.40 -23.60 17.31
C GLU A 44 -11.67 -22.90 18.47
N LYS A 45 -10.93 -21.80 18.27
CA LYS A 45 -10.34 -21.08 19.40
C LYS A 45 -10.66 -19.60 19.38
N LYS A 46 -11.35 -19.16 20.44
CA LYS A 46 -11.22 -17.82 21.04
C LYS A 46 -9.75 -17.41 20.87
N LEU A 47 -9.47 -16.54 19.91
CA LEU A 47 -8.11 -16.25 19.46
C LEU A 47 -7.28 -15.91 20.71
N SER A 48 -6.25 -16.71 21.01
CA SER A 48 -5.39 -16.41 22.17
C SER A 48 -4.89 -14.98 21.97
N SER A 49 -5.11 -14.09 22.94
CA SER A 49 -4.78 -12.66 22.83
C SER A 49 -3.32 -12.44 22.42
N ILE A 50 -2.45 -13.40 22.76
CA ILE A 50 -1.03 -13.45 22.38
C ILE A 50 -0.85 -13.63 20.86
N LEU A 51 -1.61 -14.51 20.22
CA LEU A 51 -1.56 -14.71 18.78
C LEU A 51 -2.04 -13.46 18.03
N LEU A 52 -3.08 -12.79 18.54
CA LEU A 52 -3.56 -11.55 17.96
C LEU A 52 -2.49 -10.45 18.05
N LEU A 53 -1.81 -10.34 19.19
CA LEU A 53 -0.72 -9.40 19.39
C LEU A 53 0.46 -9.68 18.45
N GLN A 54 0.81 -10.96 18.27
CA GLN A 54 1.86 -11.38 17.35
C GLN A 54 1.54 -11.04 15.89
N LEU A 55 0.30 -11.28 15.46
CA LEU A 55 -0.16 -10.92 14.12
C LEU A 55 -0.23 -9.39 13.93
N ALA A 56 -0.64 -8.65 14.96
CA ALA A 56 -0.61 -7.19 14.94
C ALA A 56 0.82 -6.67 14.78
N PHE A 57 1.77 -7.23 15.54
CA PHE A 57 3.18 -6.90 15.41
C PHE A 57 3.74 -7.21 14.00
N GLN A 58 3.43 -8.38 13.43
CA GLN A 58 3.85 -8.74 12.07
C GLN A 58 3.24 -7.81 11.01
N SER A 59 1.99 -7.36 11.21
CA SER A 59 1.32 -6.44 10.29
C SER A 59 2.01 -5.07 10.21
N LEU A 60 2.72 -4.64 11.27
CA LEU A 60 3.48 -3.37 11.27
C LEU A 60 4.48 -3.28 10.12
N GLY A 61 5.26 -4.34 9.93
CA GLY A 61 6.31 -4.37 8.91
C GLY A 61 5.81 -4.46 7.48
N VAL A 62 4.69 -5.13 7.26
CA VAL A 62 4.17 -5.40 5.91
C VAL A 62 3.23 -4.29 5.45
N VAL A 63 2.34 -3.82 6.34
CA VAL A 63 1.17 -3.03 5.96
C VAL A 63 1.40 -1.52 6.12
N TYR A 64 2.18 -1.12 7.13
CA TYR A 64 2.29 0.29 7.54
C TYR A 64 3.61 0.96 7.19
N GLY A 65 4.49 0.29 6.43
CA GLY A 65 5.74 0.87 5.97
C GLY A 65 5.52 2.13 5.14
N ASP A 66 4.66 2.05 4.11
CA ASP A 66 4.39 3.16 3.19
C ASP A 66 3.81 4.37 3.93
N LEU A 67 2.67 4.19 4.61
CA LEU A 67 2.03 5.22 5.44
C LEU A 67 2.96 5.78 6.54
N GLY A 68 3.84 4.93 7.08
CA GLY A 68 4.76 5.29 8.15
C GLY A 68 5.91 6.19 7.71
N THR A 69 6.28 6.19 6.43
CA THR A 69 7.41 6.96 5.89
C THR A 69 7.03 8.35 5.39
N SER A 70 5.74 8.64 5.23
CA SER A 70 5.23 9.96 4.83
C SER A 70 5.77 11.17 5.61
N PRO A 71 6.04 11.11 6.93
CA PRO A 71 6.63 12.23 7.66
C PRO A 71 7.99 12.72 7.10
N LEU A 72 8.70 11.91 6.30
CA LEU A 72 9.95 12.31 5.66
C LEU A 72 9.76 13.41 4.60
N TYR A 73 8.58 13.50 3.99
CA TYR A 73 8.38 14.35 2.81
C TYR A 73 7.12 15.22 2.81
N VAL A 74 6.17 15.03 3.73
CA VAL A 74 4.89 15.78 3.74
C VAL A 74 5.09 17.29 3.88
N PHE A 75 5.74 17.79 4.95
CA PHE A 75 5.85 19.25 5.16
C PHE A 75 6.64 19.96 4.06
N TYR A 76 7.71 19.33 3.57
CA TYR A 76 8.48 19.84 2.44
C TYR A 76 7.60 20.00 1.18
N ASN A 77 6.73 19.03 0.91
CA ASN A 77 5.81 19.09 -0.23
C ASN A 77 4.61 20.02 0.00
N THR A 78 4.19 20.24 1.25
CA THR A 78 3.14 21.20 1.60
C THR A 78 3.61 22.64 1.40
N PHE A 79 4.86 22.94 1.71
CA PHE A 79 5.43 24.29 1.69
C PHE A 79 6.70 24.37 0.81
N PRO A 80 6.60 24.11 -0.50
CA PRO A 80 7.77 24.02 -1.37
C PRO A 80 8.51 25.36 -1.57
N ASN A 81 7.81 26.48 -1.35
CA ASN A 81 8.36 27.83 -1.48
C ASN A 81 8.73 28.45 -0.12
N GLY A 82 8.70 27.67 0.98
CA GLY A 82 8.88 28.16 2.35
C GLY A 82 7.57 28.49 3.07
N ILE A 83 7.69 28.93 4.33
CA ILE A 83 6.57 29.29 5.21
C ILE A 83 6.57 30.81 5.44
N ASP A 84 5.49 31.47 5.06
CA ASP A 84 5.28 32.89 5.34
C ASP A 84 4.81 33.09 6.80
N ASP A 85 3.69 32.47 7.18
CA ASP A 85 3.09 32.59 8.51
C ASP A 85 3.13 31.26 9.31
N THR A 86 3.43 31.37 10.60
CA THR A 86 3.30 30.27 11.57
C THR A 86 1.89 29.71 11.68
N GLU A 87 0.84 30.52 11.46
CA GLU A 87 -0.53 30.01 11.47
C GLU A 87 -0.79 29.02 10.33
N ASP A 88 -0.06 29.13 9.21
CA ASP A 88 -0.20 28.20 8.09
C ASP A 88 0.33 26.82 8.47
N ILE A 89 1.34 26.74 9.33
CA ILE A 89 1.86 25.48 9.89
C ILE A 89 0.77 24.79 10.72
N ILE A 90 0.11 25.54 11.61
CA ILE A 90 -0.96 25.01 12.46
C ILE A 90 -2.17 24.57 11.61
N GLY A 91 -2.50 25.35 10.57
CA GLY A 91 -3.56 25.03 9.62
C GLY A 91 -3.28 23.75 8.81
N ALA A 92 -2.06 23.64 8.26
CA ALA A 92 -1.61 22.45 7.54
C ALA A 92 -1.55 21.22 8.46
N LEU A 93 -1.03 21.35 9.68
CA LEU A 93 -1.04 20.27 10.66
C LEU A 93 -2.48 19.84 10.98
N SER A 94 -3.39 20.78 11.17
CA SER A 94 -4.80 20.47 11.43
C SER A 94 -5.40 19.65 10.28
N LEU A 95 -5.13 20.04 9.04
CA LEU A 95 -5.51 19.28 7.86
C LEU A 95 -4.91 17.86 7.82
N ILE A 96 -3.63 17.69 8.18
CA ILE A 96 -2.97 16.37 8.27
C ILE A 96 -3.64 15.50 9.33
N ILE A 97 -3.86 16.03 10.55
CA ILE A 97 -4.49 15.30 11.66
C ILE A 97 -5.88 14.82 11.27
N TYR A 98 -6.70 15.69 10.69
CA TYR A 98 -8.05 15.33 10.25
C TYR A 98 -8.05 14.39 9.05
N SER A 99 -7.11 14.53 8.12
CA SER A 99 -6.97 13.61 6.98
C SER A 99 -6.62 12.20 7.46
N LEU A 100 -5.65 12.06 8.38
CA LEU A 100 -5.28 10.78 8.99
C LEU A 100 -6.41 10.15 9.82
N THR A 101 -7.18 10.99 10.53
CA THR A 101 -8.28 10.54 11.38
C THR A 101 -9.50 10.11 10.55
N LEU A 102 -9.85 10.86 9.51
CA LEU A 102 -11.04 10.56 8.71
C LEU A 102 -10.79 9.46 7.67
N ILE A 103 -9.62 9.45 7.02
CA ILE A 103 -9.35 8.54 5.91
C ILE A 103 -8.76 7.22 6.42
N PRO A 104 -7.49 7.11 6.85
CA PRO A 104 -6.97 5.85 7.38
C PRO A 104 -7.75 5.29 8.58
N LEU A 105 -7.97 6.08 9.64
CA LEU A 105 -8.57 5.57 10.88
C LEU A 105 -10.06 5.26 10.72
N LEU A 106 -10.90 6.28 10.53
CA LEU A 106 -12.35 6.09 10.57
C LEU A 106 -12.84 5.32 9.34
N LYS A 107 -12.45 5.76 8.14
CA LYS A 107 -12.95 5.15 6.92
C LYS A 107 -12.31 3.80 6.64
N TYR A 108 -10.99 3.70 6.57
CA TYR A 108 -10.37 2.45 6.15
C TYR A 108 -10.42 1.40 7.24
N VAL A 109 -9.85 1.69 8.41
CA VAL A 109 -9.69 0.70 9.49
C VAL A 109 -11.03 0.26 10.10
N PHE A 110 -12.01 1.16 10.24
CA PHE A 110 -13.31 0.80 10.84
C PHE A 110 -14.45 0.46 9.85
N ILE A 111 -14.44 1.03 8.63
CA ILE A 111 -15.53 0.84 7.66
C ILE A 111 -15.07 -0.08 6.52
N VAL A 112 -14.09 0.34 5.72
CA VAL A 112 -13.71 -0.36 4.48
C VAL A 112 -13.11 -1.73 4.76
N CYS A 113 -12.26 -1.87 5.78
CA CYS A 113 -11.66 -3.16 6.11
C CYS A 113 -12.69 -4.17 6.67
N ARG A 114 -13.92 -3.74 7.03
CA ARG A 114 -15.03 -4.66 7.32
C ARG A 114 -15.69 -5.22 6.06
N ALA A 115 -15.55 -4.55 4.92
CA ALA A 115 -16.06 -4.99 3.63
C ALA A 115 -15.02 -5.87 2.92
N ASN A 116 -14.76 -7.06 3.47
CA ASN A 116 -13.82 -8.03 2.90
C ASN A 116 -14.53 -9.26 2.30
N ASP A 117 -13.97 -9.85 1.23
CA ASP A 117 -14.44 -11.14 0.70
C ASP A 117 -13.61 -12.27 1.29
N SER A 118 -14.15 -13.00 2.27
CA SER A 118 -13.49 -14.22 2.76
C SER A 118 -12.02 -14.02 3.21
N GLY A 119 -11.67 -12.80 3.63
CA GLY A 119 -10.31 -12.42 4.03
C GLY A 119 -9.47 -11.70 2.97
N GLN A 120 -9.89 -11.58 1.70
CA GLN A 120 -9.15 -10.82 0.68
C GLN A 120 -9.63 -9.36 0.60
N GLY A 121 -8.68 -8.41 0.61
CA GLY A 121 -8.89 -6.97 0.41
C GLY A 121 -8.25 -6.48 -0.90
N GLY A 122 -8.51 -5.22 -1.29
CA GLY A 122 -7.96 -4.60 -2.50
C GLY A 122 -8.98 -4.34 -3.63
N THR A 123 -8.63 -3.44 -4.56
CA THR A 123 -9.43 -3.05 -5.75
C THR A 123 -9.91 -4.26 -6.55
N PHE A 124 -9.05 -5.26 -6.74
CA PHE A 124 -9.35 -6.46 -7.51
C PHE A 124 -10.07 -7.55 -6.72
N ALA A 125 -9.87 -7.64 -5.40
CA ALA A 125 -10.68 -8.53 -4.57
C ALA A 125 -12.15 -8.07 -4.61
N LEU A 126 -12.38 -6.76 -4.55
CA LEU A 126 -13.69 -6.16 -4.76
C LEU A 126 -14.23 -6.43 -6.17
N TYR A 127 -13.41 -6.27 -7.21
CA TYR A 127 -13.83 -6.57 -8.58
C TYR A 127 -14.15 -8.05 -8.79
N SER A 128 -13.34 -8.97 -8.25
CA SER A 128 -13.58 -10.41 -8.30
C SER A 128 -14.85 -10.79 -7.55
N LEU A 129 -15.07 -10.24 -6.35
CA LEU A 129 -16.32 -10.40 -5.59
C LEU A 129 -17.51 -9.89 -6.42
N LEU A 130 -17.37 -8.74 -7.07
CA LEU A 130 -18.42 -8.16 -7.89
C LEU A 130 -18.69 -9.00 -9.16
N CYS A 131 -17.67 -9.56 -9.80
CA CYS A 131 -17.80 -10.49 -10.93
C CYS A 131 -18.33 -11.87 -10.54
N ARG A 132 -18.12 -12.30 -9.28
CA ARG A 132 -18.64 -13.55 -8.71
C ARG A 132 -20.10 -13.43 -8.29
N HIS A 133 -20.49 -12.28 -7.74
CA HIS A 133 -21.84 -12.05 -7.20
C HIS A 133 -22.80 -11.35 -8.17
N ALA A 134 -22.30 -10.49 -9.05
CA ALA A 134 -23.04 -9.97 -10.20
C ALA A 134 -22.50 -10.67 -11.45
N LYS A 135 -23.36 -11.17 -12.35
CA LYS A 135 -22.97 -11.83 -13.61
C LYS A 135 -22.38 -10.80 -14.60
N VAL A 136 -21.27 -10.19 -14.21
CA VAL A 136 -20.55 -9.09 -14.86
C VAL A 136 -19.26 -9.64 -15.47
N LYS A 137 -19.28 -10.89 -15.95
CA LYS A 137 -18.19 -11.46 -16.73
C LYS A 137 -18.23 -10.87 -18.14
N THR A 138 -17.31 -9.95 -18.44
CA THR A 138 -17.12 -9.40 -19.79
C THR A 138 -16.00 -10.14 -20.55
N ILE A 139 -15.08 -10.80 -19.83
CA ILE A 139 -13.96 -11.57 -20.38
C ILE A 139 -14.07 -13.01 -19.85
N PRO A 140 -14.05 -14.04 -20.71
CA PRO A 140 -14.13 -15.43 -20.28
C PRO A 140 -12.75 -15.87 -19.79
N ASN A 141 -12.48 -15.76 -18.49
CA ASN A 141 -11.33 -16.47 -17.92
C ASN A 141 -11.82 -17.63 -17.06
N GLN A 142 -11.30 -18.81 -17.40
CA GLN A 142 -11.80 -20.10 -16.99
C GLN A 142 -10.78 -20.70 -16.01
N HIS A 143 -10.79 -20.21 -14.76
CA HIS A 143 -10.11 -20.89 -13.66
C HIS A 143 -11.15 -21.77 -12.96
N ARG A 144 -10.93 -23.10 -12.92
CA ARG A 144 -11.90 -24.08 -12.37
C ARG A 144 -12.29 -23.84 -10.91
N THR A 145 -11.40 -23.23 -10.13
CA THR A 145 -11.68 -22.81 -8.75
C THR A 145 -12.84 -21.81 -8.64
N ASP A 146 -13.07 -20.97 -9.65
CA ASP A 146 -14.21 -20.05 -9.67
C ASP A 146 -15.53 -20.76 -10.04
N GLU A 147 -15.45 -21.90 -10.72
CA GLU A 147 -16.60 -22.72 -11.12
C GLU A 147 -17.15 -23.47 -9.89
N ASP A 148 -16.26 -24.12 -9.12
CA ASP A 148 -16.63 -24.87 -7.92
C ASP A 148 -17.15 -23.97 -6.77
N LEU A 149 -16.61 -22.75 -6.64
CA LEU A 149 -17.04 -21.76 -5.65
C LEU A 149 -18.39 -21.08 -5.98
N THR A 150 -18.81 -21.09 -7.24
CA THR A 150 -20.16 -20.61 -7.66
C THR A 150 -21.23 -21.67 -7.51
N THR A 151 -20.85 -22.95 -7.43
CA THR A 151 -21.80 -24.06 -7.31
C THR A 151 -22.31 -24.21 -5.87
N TYR A 152 -21.52 -23.77 -4.88
CA TYR A 152 -21.86 -23.89 -3.44
C TYR A 152 -22.36 -22.60 -2.75
N SER A 153 -22.06 -21.39 -3.25
CA SER A 153 -22.53 -20.15 -2.60
C SER A 153 -23.84 -19.64 -3.21
N ARG A 154 -24.94 -20.30 -2.89
CA ARG A 154 -26.29 -19.74 -3.06
C ARG A 154 -26.65 -18.94 -1.81
N SER A 155 -25.91 -17.87 -1.50
CA SER A 155 -26.40 -16.91 -0.52
C SER A 155 -27.55 -16.13 -1.17
N THR A 156 -28.78 -16.44 -0.76
CA THR A 156 -29.99 -15.68 -1.09
C THR A 156 -29.84 -14.27 -0.52
N PHE A 157 -29.29 -13.34 -1.31
CA PHE A 157 -29.44 -11.92 -1.03
C PHE A 157 -30.94 -11.61 -1.00
N HIS A 158 -31.43 -10.97 0.07
CA HIS A 158 -32.81 -10.50 0.12
C HIS A 158 -33.02 -9.55 -1.07
N GLU A 159 -33.93 -9.92 -1.98
CA GLU A 159 -34.12 -9.31 -3.32
C GLU A 159 -34.37 -7.78 -3.29
N LEU A 160 -34.72 -7.23 -2.13
CA LEU A 160 -34.98 -5.80 -1.90
C LEU A 160 -33.78 -4.99 -1.37
N SER A 161 -32.63 -5.59 -1.09
CA SER A 161 -31.44 -4.86 -0.60
C SER A 161 -30.84 -3.95 -1.68
N PHE A 162 -30.23 -2.83 -1.28
CA PHE A 162 -29.53 -1.88 -2.17
C PHE A 162 -28.56 -2.61 -3.12
N ALA A 163 -27.82 -3.61 -2.61
CA ALA A 163 -26.91 -4.45 -3.38
C ALA A 163 -27.60 -5.31 -4.46
N GLY A 164 -28.85 -5.73 -4.24
CA GLY A 164 -29.64 -6.48 -5.23
C GLY A 164 -30.13 -5.57 -6.37
N LYS A 165 -30.55 -4.35 -6.04
CA LYS A 165 -30.94 -3.33 -7.04
C LYS A 165 -29.76 -2.88 -7.89
N THR A 166 -28.59 -2.63 -7.30
CA THR A 166 -27.38 -2.24 -8.03
C THR A 166 -26.89 -3.37 -8.93
N LYS A 167 -26.93 -4.63 -8.46
CA LYS A 167 -26.64 -5.81 -9.27
C LYS A 167 -27.52 -5.89 -10.52
N LEU A 168 -28.85 -5.80 -10.36
CA LEU A 168 -29.78 -5.84 -11.50
C LEU A 168 -29.57 -4.67 -12.46
N TRP A 169 -29.31 -3.48 -11.94
CA TRP A 169 -29.01 -2.28 -12.73
C TRP A 169 -27.71 -2.41 -13.54
N LEU A 170 -26.68 -3.05 -12.97
CA LEU A 170 -25.40 -3.31 -13.62
C LEU A 170 -25.49 -4.45 -14.64
N GLU A 171 -26.29 -5.48 -14.35
CA GLU A 171 -26.54 -6.60 -15.26
C GLU A 171 -27.34 -6.22 -16.50
N ALA A 172 -28.21 -5.21 -16.38
CA ALA A 172 -29.12 -4.77 -17.45
C ALA A 172 -28.42 -4.24 -18.72
N ASN A 173 -27.20 -3.69 -18.61
CA ASN A 173 -26.55 -3.03 -19.74
C ASN A 173 -25.08 -3.39 -19.91
N LYS A 174 -24.70 -3.90 -21.09
CA LYS A 174 -23.31 -4.23 -21.46
C LYS A 174 -22.38 -3.03 -21.38
N PHE A 175 -22.88 -1.82 -21.69
CA PHE A 175 -22.13 -0.58 -21.52
C PHE A 175 -21.68 -0.34 -20.06
N ARG A 176 -22.54 -0.64 -19.07
CA ARG A 176 -22.22 -0.43 -17.65
C ARG A 176 -21.18 -1.43 -17.15
N LYS A 177 -21.26 -2.68 -17.63
CA LYS A 177 -20.24 -3.70 -17.37
C LYS A 177 -18.86 -3.30 -17.91
N ASN A 178 -18.83 -2.76 -19.13
CA ASN A 178 -17.60 -2.26 -19.75
C ASN A 178 -17.07 -1.01 -19.04
N ALA A 179 -17.95 -0.07 -18.70
CA ALA A 179 -17.58 1.15 -17.98
C ALA A 179 -16.98 0.82 -16.60
N LEU A 180 -17.57 -0.14 -15.89
CA LEU A 180 -17.04 -0.64 -14.62
C LEU A 180 -15.66 -1.31 -14.80
N LEU A 181 -15.50 -2.16 -15.83
CA LEU A 181 -14.21 -2.80 -16.12
C LEU A 181 -13.12 -1.76 -16.42
N ILE A 182 -13.45 -0.74 -17.23
CA ILE A 182 -12.54 0.38 -17.51
C ILE A 182 -12.19 1.12 -16.23
N LEU A 183 -13.18 1.39 -15.37
CA LEU A 183 -12.96 2.08 -14.10
C LEU A 183 -12.02 1.29 -13.16
N VAL A 184 -12.20 -0.03 -13.08
CA VAL A 184 -11.33 -0.92 -12.29
C VAL A 184 -9.92 -0.98 -12.89
N LEU A 185 -9.80 -1.05 -14.21
CA LEU A 185 -8.51 -1.04 -14.90
C LEU A 185 -7.77 0.27 -14.68
N VAL A 186 -8.47 1.41 -14.73
CA VAL A 186 -7.89 2.73 -14.43
C VAL A 186 -7.41 2.79 -12.98
N GLY A 187 -8.23 2.37 -12.02
CA GLY A 187 -7.82 2.32 -10.60
C GLY A 187 -6.60 1.42 -10.39
N THR A 188 -6.56 0.27 -11.06
CA THR A 188 -5.42 -0.65 -11.05
C THR A 188 -4.13 0.00 -11.54
N CYS A 189 -4.17 0.66 -12.70
CA CYS A 189 -3.01 1.34 -13.25
C CYS A 189 -2.48 2.43 -12.31
N MET A 190 -3.35 3.09 -11.55
CA MET A 190 -2.94 4.08 -10.55
C MET A 190 -2.21 3.43 -9.38
N VAL A 191 -2.67 2.29 -8.88
CA VAL A 191 -1.97 1.54 -7.81
C VAL A 191 -0.61 1.01 -8.30
N VAL A 192 -0.51 0.58 -9.57
CA VAL A 192 0.80 0.25 -10.17
C VAL A 192 1.72 1.48 -10.22
N GLY A 193 1.16 2.66 -10.50
CA GLY A 193 1.88 3.94 -10.42
C GLY A 193 2.40 4.25 -9.02
N ASP A 194 1.61 3.96 -7.98
CA ASP A 194 2.01 4.05 -6.56
C ASP A 194 3.24 3.16 -6.29
N GLY A 195 3.24 1.92 -6.82
CA GLY A 195 4.39 1.01 -6.77
C GLY A 195 5.67 1.51 -7.44
N ILE A 196 5.59 2.50 -8.34
CA ILE A 196 6.75 3.17 -8.95
C ILE A 196 7.16 4.41 -8.13
N LEU A 197 6.19 5.18 -7.65
CA LEU A 197 6.46 6.46 -7.00
C LEU A 197 6.88 6.30 -5.53
N THR A 198 6.34 5.33 -4.79
CA THR A 198 6.70 5.09 -3.38
C THR A 198 8.19 4.81 -3.22
N PRO A 199 8.83 3.87 -3.96
CA PRO A 199 10.26 3.65 -3.81
C PRO A 199 11.09 4.87 -4.18
N ALA A 200 10.70 5.58 -5.24
CA ALA A 200 11.41 6.77 -5.70
C ALA A 200 11.39 7.89 -4.63
N ILE A 201 10.23 8.19 -4.03
CA ILE A 201 10.10 9.29 -3.07
C ILE A 201 10.63 8.89 -1.69
N SER A 202 10.29 7.70 -1.18
CA SER A 202 10.71 7.28 0.17
C SER A 202 12.22 7.16 0.28
N VAL A 203 12.89 6.52 -0.69
CA VAL A 203 14.35 6.33 -0.69
C VAL A 203 15.08 7.65 -0.96
N LEU A 204 14.58 8.48 -1.88
CA LEU A 204 15.15 9.82 -2.11
C LEU A 204 15.02 10.70 -0.86
N SER A 205 13.88 10.65 -0.18
CA SER A 205 13.66 11.41 1.06
C SER A 205 14.50 10.89 2.22
N ALA A 206 14.69 9.58 2.34
CA ALA A 206 15.59 9.00 3.33
C ALA A 206 17.04 9.43 3.07
N SER A 207 17.54 9.29 1.84
CA SER A 207 18.91 9.70 1.48
C SER A 207 19.16 11.21 1.59
N GLY A 208 18.12 12.04 1.50
CA GLY A 208 18.20 13.49 1.69
C GLY A 208 18.83 13.92 3.02
N GLY A 209 18.75 13.08 4.06
CA GLY A 209 19.38 13.35 5.36
C GLY A 209 20.89 13.64 5.26
N ILE A 210 21.61 13.01 4.33
CA ILE A 210 23.06 13.21 4.16
C ILE A 210 23.41 14.69 3.95
N LYS A 211 22.52 15.44 3.29
CA LYS A 211 22.76 16.86 2.98
C LYS A 211 22.69 17.77 4.22
N VAL A 212 21.98 17.36 5.26
CA VAL A 212 21.81 18.16 6.48
C VAL A 212 23.12 18.27 7.27
N ASP A 213 23.88 17.18 7.35
CA ASP A 213 25.21 17.18 8.01
C ASP A 213 26.30 17.77 7.10
N HIS A 214 26.12 17.70 5.77
CA HIS A 214 27.08 18.20 4.78
C HIS A 214 26.43 19.15 3.76
N PRO A 215 26.15 20.41 4.14
CA PRO A 215 25.43 21.37 3.29
C PRO A 215 26.19 21.79 2.01
N LYS A 216 27.49 21.47 1.90
CA LYS A 216 28.30 21.69 0.69
C LYS A 216 28.16 20.59 -0.37
N MET A 217 27.45 19.50 -0.06
CA MET A 217 27.29 18.37 -0.97
C MET A 217 26.25 18.69 -2.06
N SER A 218 26.55 18.39 -3.33
CA SER A 218 25.58 18.57 -4.43
C SER A 218 24.37 17.65 -4.25
N ASN A 219 23.19 18.12 -4.64
CA ASN A 219 21.98 17.30 -4.74
C ASN A 219 22.21 16.04 -5.61
N ASP A 220 23.13 16.10 -6.57
CA ASP A 220 23.46 14.96 -7.43
C ASP A 220 24.00 13.76 -6.63
N VAL A 221 24.70 14.00 -5.51
CA VAL A 221 25.23 12.91 -4.68
C VAL A 221 24.09 12.19 -3.95
N VAL A 222 23.10 12.93 -3.44
CA VAL A 222 21.91 12.35 -2.81
C VAL A 222 21.16 11.45 -3.79
N VAL A 223 20.97 11.93 -5.02
CA VAL A 223 20.32 11.15 -6.09
C VAL A 223 21.12 9.88 -6.42
N VAL A 224 22.46 9.95 -6.50
CA VAL A 224 23.30 8.77 -6.73
C VAL A 224 23.16 7.75 -5.60
N VAL A 225 23.19 8.20 -4.35
CA VAL A 225 22.98 7.32 -3.18
C VAL A 225 21.61 6.67 -3.22
N ALA A 226 20.55 7.43 -3.54
CA ALA A 226 19.20 6.89 -3.68
C ALA A 226 19.13 5.82 -4.77
N VAL A 227 19.75 6.06 -5.94
CA VAL A 227 19.80 5.09 -7.05
C VAL A 227 20.53 3.81 -6.64
N VAL A 228 21.64 3.91 -5.91
CA VAL A 228 22.37 2.73 -5.40
C VAL A 228 21.48 1.92 -4.46
N ILE A 229 20.75 2.57 -3.55
CA ILE A 229 19.81 1.90 -2.65
C ILE A 229 18.67 1.22 -3.44
N LEU A 230 18.11 1.90 -4.45
CA LEU A 230 17.06 1.34 -5.30
C LEU A 230 17.56 0.12 -6.10
N VAL A 231 18.75 0.19 -6.70
CA VAL A 231 19.33 -0.96 -7.41
C VAL A 231 19.54 -2.13 -6.44
N GLY A 232 20.06 -1.87 -5.24
CA GLY A 232 20.22 -2.90 -4.19
C GLY A 232 18.88 -3.53 -3.81
N LEU A 233 17.85 -2.70 -3.60
CA LEU A 233 16.50 -3.13 -3.27
C LEU A 233 15.90 -4.02 -4.36
N PHE A 234 15.88 -3.56 -5.61
CA PHE A 234 15.29 -4.30 -6.73
C PHE A 234 16.10 -5.56 -7.09
N SER A 235 17.42 -5.54 -6.86
CA SER A 235 18.29 -6.71 -7.01
C SER A 235 18.09 -7.75 -5.90
N MET A 236 17.54 -7.38 -4.74
CA MET A 236 17.29 -8.31 -3.64
C MET A 236 15.92 -9.01 -3.73
N GLN A 237 15.03 -8.56 -4.63
CA GLN A 237 13.64 -9.05 -4.70
C GLN A 237 13.51 -10.56 -4.98
N HIS A 238 14.47 -11.17 -5.68
CA HIS A 238 14.40 -12.59 -6.02
C HIS A 238 14.64 -13.53 -4.83
N TYR A 239 15.20 -13.05 -3.72
CA TYR A 239 15.42 -13.86 -2.52
C TYR A 239 14.13 -14.15 -1.72
N GLY A 240 13.00 -13.57 -2.14
CA GLY A 240 11.67 -13.84 -1.60
C GLY A 240 11.37 -13.11 -0.29
N THR A 241 10.13 -12.66 -0.14
CA THR A 241 9.63 -11.91 1.02
C THR A 241 9.52 -12.77 2.30
N ASP A 242 9.47 -14.09 2.17
CA ASP A 242 9.28 -15.06 3.26
C ASP A 242 10.27 -14.93 4.42
N LYS A 243 11.56 -14.73 4.11
CA LYS A 243 12.60 -14.58 5.14
C LYS A 243 12.76 -13.15 5.63
N VAL A 244 12.31 -12.17 4.85
CA VAL A 244 12.60 -10.75 5.09
C VAL A 244 11.46 -10.08 5.87
N SER A 245 10.20 -10.52 5.72
CA SER A 245 9.04 -9.98 6.43
C SER A 245 9.13 -10.06 7.96
N TRP A 246 9.82 -11.08 8.51
CA TRP A 246 10.04 -11.15 9.97
C TRP A 246 11.01 -10.08 10.48
N LEU A 247 11.97 -9.65 9.65
CA LEU A 247 12.91 -8.58 9.97
C LEU A 247 12.27 -7.19 9.82
N PHE A 248 11.24 -7.05 8.99
CA PHE A 248 10.57 -5.77 8.74
C PHE A 248 9.77 -5.25 9.92
N ALA A 249 9.05 -6.13 10.62
CA ALA A 249 8.25 -5.75 11.78
C ALA A 249 9.05 -5.02 12.90
N PRO A 250 10.20 -5.53 13.37
CA PRO A 250 10.98 -4.82 14.39
C PRO A 250 11.58 -3.50 13.88
N ILE A 251 12.00 -3.42 12.61
CA ILE A 251 12.51 -2.19 12.00
C ILE A 251 11.43 -1.11 12.01
N VAL A 252 10.22 -1.44 11.54
CA VAL A 252 9.12 -0.48 11.45
C VAL A 252 8.58 -0.10 12.83
N LEU A 253 8.51 -1.04 13.78
CA LEU A 253 8.16 -0.71 15.16
C LEU A 253 9.18 0.28 15.76
N LEU A 254 10.47 0.00 15.59
CA LEU A 254 11.54 0.89 16.08
C LEU A 254 11.45 2.27 15.44
N TRP A 255 11.20 2.34 14.12
CA TRP A 255 10.94 3.59 13.40
C TRP A 255 9.77 4.37 14.03
N PHE A 256 8.61 3.73 14.24
CA PHE A 256 7.45 4.39 14.85
C PHE A 256 7.73 4.92 16.27
N LEU A 257 8.41 4.13 17.10
CA LEU A 257 8.79 4.54 18.45
C LEU A 257 9.75 5.72 18.43
N LEU A 258 10.72 5.74 17.50
CA LEU A 258 11.67 6.84 17.37
C LEU A 258 10.99 8.13 16.91
N ILE A 259 10.19 8.10 15.83
CA ILE A 259 9.48 9.30 15.36
C ILE A 259 8.48 9.81 16.41
N GLY A 260 7.82 8.92 17.14
CA GLY A 260 6.91 9.28 18.22
C GLY A 260 7.64 9.96 19.39
N SER A 261 8.79 9.41 19.79
CA SER A 261 9.61 9.95 20.88
C SER A 261 10.22 11.30 20.53
N ILE A 262 10.76 11.44 19.31
CA ILE A 262 11.26 12.73 18.78
C ILE A 262 10.12 13.74 18.68
N GLY A 263 8.93 13.28 18.25
CA GLY A 263 7.72 14.09 18.19
C GLY A 263 7.36 14.71 19.55
N ILE A 264 7.29 13.88 20.60
CA ILE A 264 7.04 14.33 21.98
C ILE A 264 8.12 15.31 22.44
N PHE A 265 9.40 14.98 22.21
CA PHE A 265 10.52 15.84 22.57
C PHE A 265 10.40 17.23 21.92
N ASN A 266 10.04 17.29 20.63
CA ASN A 266 9.93 18.55 19.92
C ASN A 266 8.74 19.41 20.36
N ILE A 267 7.60 18.78 20.69
CA ILE A 267 6.42 19.49 21.25
C ILE A 267 6.78 20.14 22.60
N CYS A 268 7.53 19.44 23.44
CA CYS A 268 7.94 19.95 24.75
C CYS A 268 9.04 21.03 24.64
N LYS A 269 9.97 20.90 23.68
CA LYS A 269 11.13 21.79 23.55
C LYS A 269 10.84 23.08 22.79
N TYR A 270 10.10 23.00 21.68
CA TYR A 270 9.93 24.13 20.76
C TYR A 270 8.63 24.89 21.04
N ASP A 271 7.46 24.34 20.68
CA ASP A 271 6.20 25.06 20.89
C ASP A 271 5.01 24.11 21.09
N SER A 272 4.37 24.21 22.26
CA SER A 272 3.15 23.46 22.59
C SER A 272 1.88 24.08 21.99
N SER A 273 1.94 25.29 21.43
CA SER A 273 0.84 25.94 20.71
C SER A 273 0.37 25.13 19.50
N VAL A 274 1.22 24.26 18.97
CA VAL A 274 0.92 23.37 17.86
C VAL A 274 -0.23 22.41 18.16
N LEU A 275 -0.47 22.09 19.45
CA LEU A 275 -1.63 21.30 19.87
C LEU A 275 -2.98 21.97 19.58
N LYS A 276 -2.99 23.29 19.28
CA LYS A 276 -4.20 23.98 18.79
C LYS A 276 -4.68 23.39 17.46
N ALA A 277 -3.81 22.75 16.68
CA ALA A 277 -4.15 22.11 15.41
C ALA A 277 -5.18 20.98 15.53
N PHE A 278 -5.38 20.40 16.72
CA PHE A 278 -6.46 19.44 16.96
C PHE A 278 -7.86 20.06 16.82
N SER A 279 -7.97 21.39 16.84
CA SER A 279 -9.23 22.08 16.55
C SER A 279 -9.43 22.24 15.03
N PRO A 280 -10.59 21.84 14.47
CA PRO A 280 -10.86 21.93 13.03
C PRO A 280 -11.02 23.38 12.56
N VAL A 281 -11.13 24.33 13.49
CA VAL A 281 -11.24 25.77 13.19
C VAL A 281 -10.02 26.25 12.39
N TYR A 282 -8.85 25.67 12.61
CA TYR A 282 -7.62 26.06 11.90
C TYR A 282 -7.64 25.63 10.44
N ILE A 283 -8.38 24.59 10.06
CA ILE A 283 -8.59 24.20 8.66
C ILE A 283 -9.33 25.31 7.92
N PHE A 284 -10.42 25.82 8.51
CA PHE A 284 -11.20 26.90 7.90
C PHE A 284 -10.37 28.19 7.76
N ARG A 285 -9.58 28.52 8.78
CA ARG A 285 -8.67 29.66 8.74
C ARG A 285 -7.60 29.50 7.65
N TYR A 286 -7.03 28.30 7.52
CA TYR A 286 -6.03 27.99 6.50
C TYR A 286 -6.56 28.28 5.09
N PHE A 287 -7.74 27.77 4.74
CA PHE A 287 -8.32 28.03 3.41
C PHE A 287 -8.75 29.48 3.21
N LYS A 288 -9.26 30.13 4.27
CA LYS A 288 -9.67 31.53 4.21
C LYS A 288 -8.48 32.46 3.94
N ARG A 289 -7.30 32.15 4.50
CA ARG A 289 -6.06 32.93 4.34
C ARG A 289 -5.31 32.58 3.06
N GLY A 290 -5.13 31.29 2.78
CA GLY A 290 -4.29 30.80 1.69
C GLY A 290 -4.90 30.93 0.28
N GLY A 291 -6.22 31.13 0.15
CA GLY A 291 -6.87 31.26 -1.15
C GLY A 291 -6.49 30.12 -2.11
N LYS A 292 -6.02 30.44 -3.32
CA LYS A 292 -5.55 29.45 -4.32
C LYS A 292 -4.30 28.67 -3.88
N ALA A 293 -3.40 29.28 -3.11
CA ALA A 293 -2.18 28.63 -2.63
C ALA A 293 -2.49 27.51 -1.62
N GLY A 294 -3.50 27.71 -0.77
CA GLY A 294 -4.00 26.70 0.16
C GLY A 294 -4.61 25.46 -0.54
N TRP A 295 -5.10 25.61 -1.77
CA TRP A 295 -5.55 24.46 -2.59
C TRP A 295 -4.39 23.70 -3.22
N THR A 296 -3.31 24.40 -3.60
CA THR A 296 -2.12 23.75 -4.17
C THR A 296 -1.33 22.96 -3.12
N SER A 297 -1.25 23.45 -1.87
CA SER A 297 -0.57 22.77 -0.76
C SER A 297 -1.28 21.50 -0.30
N LEU A 298 -2.57 21.33 -0.66
CA LEU A 298 -3.34 20.13 -0.37
C LEU A 298 -2.71 18.88 -0.96
N GLY A 299 -2.05 18.98 -2.14
CA GLY A 299 -1.32 17.87 -2.74
C GLY A 299 -0.24 17.31 -1.82
N GLY A 300 0.55 18.18 -1.19
CA GLY A 300 1.54 17.79 -0.19
C GLY A 300 0.94 17.27 1.11
N ILE A 301 -0.20 17.79 1.55
CA ILE A 301 -0.91 17.28 2.74
C ILE A 301 -1.45 15.87 2.49
N MET A 302 -1.93 15.59 1.28
CA MET A 302 -2.47 14.29 0.90
C MET A 302 -1.40 13.19 0.85
N LEU A 303 -0.11 13.57 0.80
CA LEU A 303 0.99 12.64 1.02
C LEU A 303 1.01 12.00 2.41
N SER A 304 0.29 12.58 3.39
CA SER A 304 0.19 11.99 4.73
C SER A 304 -0.69 10.74 4.78
N ILE A 305 -1.58 10.55 3.80
CA ILE A 305 -2.51 9.42 3.73
C ILE A 305 -2.11 8.39 2.66
N THR A 306 -1.01 8.61 1.94
CA THR A 306 -0.45 7.65 0.97
C THR A 306 -0.10 6.36 1.68
N GLY A 307 -0.40 5.21 1.08
CA GLY A 307 -0.28 3.90 1.73
C GLY A 307 -1.52 3.40 2.45
N THR A 308 -2.58 4.20 2.56
CA THR A 308 -3.90 3.69 3.02
C THR A 308 -4.49 2.67 2.03
N GLU A 309 -4.09 2.73 0.76
CA GLU A 309 -4.50 1.76 -0.25
C GLU A 309 -3.76 0.43 -0.11
N ALA A 310 -2.45 0.47 0.14
CA ALA A 310 -1.65 -0.69 0.48
C ALA A 310 -2.24 -1.41 1.72
N LEU A 311 -2.66 -0.64 2.73
CA LEU A 311 -3.40 -1.15 3.89
C LEU A 311 -4.63 -1.99 3.49
N PHE A 312 -5.38 -1.57 2.47
CA PHE A 312 -6.55 -2.30 2.01
C PHE A 312 -6.19 -3.50 1.13
N ALA A 313 -5.15 -3.40 0.28
CA ALA A 313 -4.68 -4.50 -0.54
C ALA A 313 -4.10 -5.65 0.30
N ASP A 314 -3.42 -5.34 1.41
CA ASP A 314 -2.74 -6.31 2.26
C ASP A 314 -3.64 -6.98 3.31
N LEU A 315 -4.94 -6.65 3.33
CA LEU A 315 -5.94 -7.34 4.18
C LEU A 315 -5.97 -8.86 3.93
N ALA A 316 -5.52 -9.31 2.75
CA ALA A 316 -5.41 -10.71 2.37
C ALA A 316 -4.52 -11.56 3.31
N HIS A 317 -3.60 -10.95 4.05
CA HIS A 317 -2.58 -11.65 4.83
C HIS A 317 -2.82 -11.63 6.34
N PHE A 318 -3.60 -10.67 6.85
CA PHE A 318 -3.76 -10.45 8.29
C PHE A 318 -5.23 -10.27 8.69
N PRO A 319 -5.66 -10.79 9.86
CA PRO A 319 -7.02 -10.56 10.33
C PRO A 319 -7.27 -9.08 10.64
N LEU A 320 -8.50 -8.63 10.36
CA LEU A 320 -8.96 -7.26 10.61
C LEU A 320 -8.64 -6.75 12.02
N SER A 321 -8.85 -7.57 13.04
CA SER A 321 -8.62 -7.17 14.43
C SER A 321 -7.14 -6.91 14.75
N ALA A 322 -6.21 -7.59 14.06
CA ALA A 322 -4.77 -7.35 14.23
C ALA A 322 -4.37 -6.01 13.60
N ILE A 323 -4.88 -5.72 12.40
CA ILE A 323 -4.71 -4.45 11.68
C ILE A 323 -5.27 -3.29 12.51
N GLN A 324 -6.51 -3.44 13.03
CA GLN A 324 -7.14 -2.43 13.89
C GLN A 324 -6.32 -2.13 15.15
N LEU A 325 -5.79 -3.17 15.81
CA LEU A 325 -4.98 -3.01 17.00
C LEU A 325 -3.65 -2.31 16.69
N ALA A 326 -2.90 -2.79 15.69
CA ALA A 326 -1.62 -2.22 15.28
C ALA A 326 -1.75 -0.74 14.90
N PHE A 327 -2.78 -0.41 14.12
CA PHE A 327 -3.00 0.96 13.68
C PHE A 327 -3.34 1.89 14.85
N THR A 328 -4.34 1.53 15.65
CA THR A 328 -4.90 2.42 16.67
C THR A 328 -3.93 2.62 17.84
N VAL A 329 -3.17 1.60 18.21
CA VAL A 329 -2.28 1.62 19.38
C VAL A 329 -0.89 2.14 19.06
N VAL A 330 -0.35 1.84 17.87
CA VAL A 330 1.04 2.18 17.54
C VAL A 330 1.10 3.23 16.44
N VAL A 331 0.60 2.90 15.24
CA VAL A 331 0.84 3.72 14.03
C VAL A 331 0.22 5.11 14.16
N PHE A 332 -1.08 5.18 14.49
CA PHE A 332 -1.83 6.42 14.58
C PHE A 332 -1.24 7.42 15.62
N PRO A 333 -1.02 7.04 16.89
CA PRO A 333 -0.45 7.97 17.87
C PRO A 333 0.99 8.38 17.51
N CYS A 334 1.82 7.46 16.99
CA CYS A 334 3.19 7.81 16.59
C CYS A 334 3.22 8.79 15.42
N LEU A 335 2.36 8.62 14.41
CA LEU A 335 2.25 9.56 13.30
C LEU A 335 1.75 10.94 13.74
N LEU A 336 0.70 10.99 14.58
CA LEU A 336 0.20 12.26 15.12
C LEU A 336 1.29 13.02 15.88
N LEU A 337 2.05 12.31 16.72
CA LEU A 337 3.17 12.88 17.47
C LEU A 337 4.30 13.34 16.54
N ALA A 338 4.65 12.55 15.52
CA ALA A 338 5.68 12.91 14.55
C ALA A 338 5.33 14.21 13.79
N TYR A 339 4.12 14.30 13.23
CA TYR A 339 3.69 15.51 12.53
C TYR A 339 3.57 16.72 13.46
N SER A 340 3.05 16.52 14.67
CA SER A 340 2.95 17.59 15.67
C SER A 340 4.32 18.09 16.12
N GLY A 341 5.29 17.19 16.31
CA GLY A 341 6.66 17.57 16.68
C GLY A 341 7.42 18.27 15.56
N GLN A 342 7.25 17.84 14.31
CA GLN A 342 7.82 18.56 13.16
C GLN A 342 7.23 19.96 13.02
N ALA A 343 5.90 20.09 13.15
CA ALA A 343 5.26 21.39 13.17
C ALA A 343 5.79 22.26 14.33
N ALA A 344 5.96 21.71 15.53
CA ALA A 344 6.53 22.44 16.67
C ALA A 344 7.95 22.96 16.39
N TYR A 345 8.78 22.16 15.74
CA TYR A 345 10.11 22.59 15.29
C TYR A 345 10.03 23.75 14.28
N LEU A 346 9.14 23.64 13.28
CA LEU A 346 8.97 24.62 12.21
C LEU A 346 8.38 25.96 12.69
N MET A 347 7.64 25.98 13.81
CA MET A 347 7.15 27.22 14.41
C MET A 347 8.28 28.20 14.74
N GLN A 348 9.47 27.68 15.10
CA GLN A 348 10.65 28.49 15.42
C GLN A 348 11.67 28.56 14.27
N ASN A 349 11.69 27.57 13.37
CA ASN A 349 12.71 27.43 12.33
C ASN A 349 12.07 27.32 10.93
N LYS A 350 11.44 28.41 10.48
CA LYS A 350 10.69 28.46 9.21
C LYS A 350 11.54 28.19 7.97
N ASP A 351 12.83 28.49 8.02
CA ASP A 351 13.74 28.36 6.87
C ASP A 351 14.14 26.90 6.61
N HIS A 352 13.88 25.98 7.55
CA HIS A 352 14.30 24.57 7.48
C HIS A 352 13.22 23.61 6.98
N VAL A 353 12.22 24.09 6.23
CA VAL A 353 11.09 23.28 5.72
C VAL A 353 11.53 22.11 4.86
N ILE A 354 12.57 22.30 4.05
CA ILE A 354 13.03 21.31 3.07
C ILE A 354 13.52 20.04 3.75
N ASP A 355 14.28 20.21 4.83
CA ASP A 355 14.90 19.14 5.58
C ASP A 355 14.35 19.08 7.01
N ALA A 356 13.08 19.46 7.19
CA ALA A 356 12.43 19.66 8.48
C ALA A 356 12.49 18.40 9.35
N PHE A 357 12.29 17.23 8.74
CA PHE A 357 12.39 15.95 9.43
C PHE A 357 13.75 15.81 10.12
N TYR A 358 14.84 15.96 9.36
CA TYR A 358 16.20 15.70 9.83
C TYR A 358 16.71 16.79 10.78
N HIS A 359 16.38 18.05 10.54
CA HIS A 359 16.74 19.15 11.44
C HIS A 359 15.97 19.11 12.77
N SER A 360 14.80 18.46 12.80
CA SER A 360 14.02 18.28 14.02
C SER A 360 14.60 17.20 14.95
N ILE A 361 15.62 16.45 14.51
CA ILE A 361 16.24 15.38 15.29
C ILE A 361 17.36 15.94 16.16
N PRO A 362 17.45 15.57 17.45
CA PRO A 362 18.59 15.91 18.29
C PRO A 362 19.91 15.29 17.78
N ASP A 363 21.00 16.05 17.81
CA ASP A 363 22.32 15.67 17.26
C ASP A 363 22.82 14.29 17.74
N GLY A 364 22.59 13.95 19.02
CA GLY A 364 23.05 12.69 19.61
C GLY A 364 22.39 11.42 19.04
N ILE A 365 21.20 11.52 18.45
CA ILE A 365 20.47 10.37 17.86
C ILE A 365 20.31 10.48 16.34
N TYR A 366 20.92 11.49 15.73
CA TYR A 366 20.80 11.78 14.30
C TYR A 366 21.20 10.58 13.42
N TRP A 367 22.42 10.07 13.59
CA TRP A 367 22.97 8.96 12.80
C TRP A 367 22.18 7.65 12.96
N PRO A 368 21.85 7.20 14.19
CA PRO A 368 20.94 6.08 14.37
C PRO A 368 19.60 6.28 13.66
N MET A 369 19.02 7.48 13.76
CA MET A 369 17.73 7.78 13.14
C MET A 369 17.81 7.75 11.61
N PHE A 370 18.89 8.25 11.02
CA PHE A 370 19.14 8.20 9.58
C PHE A 370 19.19 6.76 9.04
N ILE A 371 19.88 5.86 9.75
CA ILE A 371 19.95 4.44 9.38
C ILE A 371 18.55 3.81 9.44
N ILE A 372 17.81 4.04 10.53
CA ILE A 372 16.45 3.50 10.68
C ILE A 372 15.49 4.10 9.65
N ALA A 373 15.63 5.39 9.30
CA ALA A 373 14.85 6.03 8.23
C ALA A 373 15.08 5.35 6.88
N THR A 374 16.34 5.07 6.55
CA THR A 374 16.71 4.40 5.30
C THR A 374 16.17 2.97 5.27
N LEU A 375 16.26 2.24 6.37
CA LEU A 375 15.68 0.89 6.48
C LEU A 375 14.15 0.94 6.38
N ALA A 376 13.47 1.89 7.02
CA ALA A 376 12.03 2.06 6.92
C ALA A 376 11.58 2.38 5.49
N ALA A 377 12.31 3.22 4.76
CA ALA A 377 12.05 3.52 3.35
C ALA A 377 12.22 2.27 2.44
N ILE A 378 13.23 1.43 2.71
CA ILE A 378 13.39 0.16 2.03
C ILE A 378 12.17 -0.74 2.29
N VAL A 379 11.74 -0.88 3.55
CA VAL A 379 10.57 -1.69 3.91
C VAL A 379 9.29 -1.16 3.25
N ALA A 380 9.05 0.15 3.27
CA ALA A 380 7.93 0.79 2.60
C ALA A 380 7.88 0.45 1.10
N SER A 381 9.02 0.55 0.44
CA SER A 381 9.19 0.22 -0.97
C SER A 381 8.91 -1.26 -1.27
N GLN A 382 9.23 -2.18 -0.35
CA GLN A 382 8.96 -3.61 -0.52
C GLN A 382 7.46 -3.92 -0.55
N ALA A 383 6.71 -3.31 0.37
CA ALA A 383 5.27 -3.52 0.47
C ALA A 383 4.57 -3.16 -0.85
N THR A 384 4.90 -2.00 -1.41
CA THR A 384 4.27 -1.50 -2.65
C THR A 384 4.70 -2.28 -3.90
N VAL A 385 5.96 -2.71 -3.97
CA VAL A 385 6.44 -3.62 -5.05
C VAL A 385 5.71 -4.96 -4.99
N SER A 386 5.55 -5.55 -3.80
CA SER A 386 4.82 -6.81 -3.61
C SER A 386 3.33 -6.68 -3.93
N ALA A 387 2.70 -5.57 -3.54
CA ALA A 387 1.32 -5.25 -3.91
C ALA A 387 1.15 -5.15 -5.43
N THR A 388 2.12 -4.54 -6.13
CA THR A 388 2.14 -4.45 -7.59
C THR A 388 2.21 -5.83 -8.24
N PHE A 389 3.04 -6.74 -7.75
CA PHE A 389 3.10 -8.12 -8.29
C PHE A 389 1.78 -8.88 -8.11
N SER A 390 1.11 -8.68 -6.97
CA SER A 390 -0.20 -9.28 -6.68
C SER A 390 -1.27 -8.77 -7.64
N ILE A 391 -1.26 -7.46 -7.90
CA ILE A 391 -2.14 -6.79 -8.87
C ILE A 391 -1.92 -7.30 -10.29
N ILE A 392 -0.66 -7.43 -10.73
CA ILE A 392 -0.34 -7.94 -12.07
C ILE A 392 -0.80 -9.40 -12.21
N LYS A 393 -0.63 -10.23 -11.17
CA LYS A 393 -1.15 -11.61 -11.16
C LYS A 393 -2.68 -11.64 -11.31
N GLN A 394 -3.40 -10.74 -10.63
CA GLN A 394 -4.85 -10.63 -10.74
C GLN A 394 -5.28 -10.13 -12.13
N ALA A 395 -4.57 -9.17 -12.71
CA ALA A 395 -4.81 -8.68 -14.06
C ALA A 395 -4.59 -9.79 -15.13
N LEU A 396 -3.59 -10.65 -14.95
CA LEU A 396 -3.37 -11.86 -15.77
C LEU A 396 -4.55 -12.83 -15.65
N ALA A 397 -5.03 -13.08 -14.43
CA ALA A 397 -6.17 -13.94 -14.15
C ALA A 397 -7.50 -13.38 -14.71
N LEU A 398 -7.53 -12.12 -15.15
CA LEU A 398 -8.66 -11.51 -15.85
C LEU A 398 -8.45 -11.38 -17.37
N GLY A 399 -7.30 -11.80 -17.89
CA GLY A 399 -6.97 -11.69 -19.32
C GLY A 399 -6.65 -10.26 -19.78
N CYS A 400 -6.47 -9.33 -18.85
CA CYS A 400 -6.18 -7.91 -19.13
C CYS A 400 -4.68 -7.63 -19.31
N PHE A 401 -3.81 -8.60 -19.07
CA PHE A 401 -2.35 -8.43 -19.12
C PHE A 401 -1.70 -9.55 -19.95
N PRO A 402 -0.63 -9.27 -20.74
CA PRO A 402 0.07 -10.29 -21.51
C PRO A 402 0.72 -11.33 -20.58
N ARG A 403 0.83 -12.59 -21.03
CA ARG A 403 1.37 -13.69 -20.21
C ARG A 403 2.80 -13.35 -19.74
N VAL A 404 2.98 -13.23 -18.42
CA VAL A 404 4.29 -13.06 -17.77
C VAL A 404 4.60 -14.24 -16.86
N LYS A 405 5.90 -14.50 -16.64
CA LYS A 405 6.36 -15.60 -15.79
C LYS A 405 6.15 -15.24 -14.32
N VAL A 406 5.23 -15.94 -13.66
CA VAL A 406 4.97 -15.78 -12.23
C VAL A 406 5.75 -16.84 -11.45
N VAL A 407 6.66 -16.41 -10.57
CA VAL A 407 7.43 -17.29 -9.68
C VAL A 407 6.89 -17.17 -8.27
N HIS A 408 6.44 -18.27 -7.69
CA HIS A 408 6.04 -18.31 -6.28
C HIS A 408 7.30 -18.48 -5.43
N THR A 409 7.61 -17.50 -4.60
CA THR A 409 8.83 -17.47 -3.78
C THR A 409 8.70 -18.33 -2.52
N SER A 410 7.47 -18.59 -2.06
CA SER A 410 7.18 -19.48 -0.96
C SER A 410 6.45 -20.73 -1.42
N LYS A 411 6.78 -21.88 -0.79
CA LYS A 411 5.99 -23.12 -0.90
C LYS A 411 4.84 -23.17 0.12
N LYS A 412 4.83 -22.28 1.12
CA LYS A 412 3.87 -22.28 2.25
C LYS A 412 2.83 -21.15 2.16
N PHE A 413 3.13 -20.05 1.47
CA PHE A 413 2.21 -18.91 1.35
C PHE A 413 1.98 -18.52 -0.12
N LEU A 414 0.77 -18.78 -0.62
CA LEU A 414 0.31 -18.46 -1.99
C LEU A 414 0.30 -16.95 -2.34
N GLY A 415 0.40 -16.07 -1.34
CA GLY A 415 0.44 -14.62 -1.50
C GLY A 415 1.81 -14.05 -1.88
N GLN A 416 2.88 -14.84 -1.80
CA GLN A 416 4.24 -14.36 -2.11
C GLN A 416 4.61 -14.63 -3.56
N ILE A 417 4.57 -13.56 -4.34
CA ILE A 417 4.63 -13.60 -5.80
C ILE A 417 5.82 -12.74 -6.24
N TYR A 418 6.72 -13.32 -7.02
CA TYR A 418 7.80 -12.61 -7.69
C TYR A 418 7.62 -12.70 -9.20
N ILE A 419 7.61 -11.54 -9.88
CA ILE A 419 7.50 -11.45 -11.33
C ILE A 419 8.78 -10.75 -11.84
N PRO A 420 9.77 -11.50 -12.35
CA PRO A 420 11.07 -10.95 -12.73
C PRO A 420 10.96 -9.79 -13.74
N ASP A 421 10.13 -9.95 -14.77
CA ASP A 421 9.98 -8.94 -15.83
C ASP A 421 9.44 -7.63 -15.28
N MET A 422 8.45 -7.70 -14.38
CA MET A 422 7.87 -6.52 -13.73
C MET A 422 8.87 -5.87 -12.77
N ASN A 423 9.67 -6.67 -12.05
CA ASN A 423 10.71 -6.16 -11.16
C ASN A 423 11.71 -5.26 -11.89
N TRP A 424 12.20 -5.70 -13.06
CA TRP A 424 13.13 -4.91 -13.87
C TRP A 424 12.48 -3.64 -14.43
N ILE A 425 11.24 -3.73 -14.89
CA ILE A 425 10.48 -2.57 -15.39
C ILE A 425 10.28 -1.54 -14.27
N LEU A 426 9.82 -1.99 -13.10
CA LEU A 426 9.65 -1.13 -11.92
C LEU A 426 10.96 -0.47 -11.52
N MET A 427 12.07 -1.24 -11.48
CA MET A 427 13.38 -0.68 -11.15
C MET A 427 13.79 0.44 -12.11
N ILE A 428 13.69 0.21 -13.42
CA ILE A 428 14.05 1.21 -14.44
C ILE A 428 13.18 2.47 -14.30
N LEU A 429 11.87 2.30 -14.12
CA LEU A 429 10.94 3.41 -13.97
C LEU A 429 11.19 4.20 -12.67
N CYS A 430 11.42 3.52 -11.54
CA CYS A 430 11.79 4.16 -10.28
C CYS A 430 13.07 4.98 -10.43
N ILE A 431 14.12 4.41 -11.02
CA ILE A 431 15.40 5.11 -11.25
C ILE A 431 15.19 6.30 -12.20
N ALA A 432 14.41 6.14 -13.26
CA ALA A 432 14.11 7.22 -14.20
C ALA A 432 13.36 8.38 -13.53
N VAL A 433 12.40 8.08 -12.64
CA VAL A 433 11.69 9.10 -11.86
C VAL A 433 12.65 9.80 -10.88
N THR A 434 13.44 9.04 -10.12
CA THR A 434 14.40 9.59 -9.15
C THR A 434 15.47 10.45 -9.82
N ALA A 435 15.99 10.04 -10.98
CA ALA A 435 17.03 10.77 -11.70
C ALA A 435 16.46 11.95 -12.52
N GLY A 436 15.26 11.79 -13.08
CA GLY A 436 14.60 12.81 -13.91
C GLY A 436 14.06 13.98 -13.10
N PHE A 437 13.50 13.71 -11.93
CA PHE A 437 12.95 14.73 -11.05
C PHE A 437 13.91 15.03 -9.90
N ARG A 438 14.98 15.77 -10.21
CA ARG A 438 15.95 16.23 -9.20
C ARG A 438 15.32 17.08 -8.09
N ASN A 439 14.16 17.70 -8.36
CA ASN A 439 13.36 18.44 -7.38
C ASN A 439 12.29 17.55 -6.77
N GLN A 440 12.53 17.15 -5.53
CA GLN A 440 11.70 16.24 -4.75
C GLN A 440 10.26 16.77 -4.52
N SER A 441 10.05 18.09 -4.54
CA SER A 441 8.72 18.73 -4.43
C SER A 441 7.80 18.45 -5.65
N GLN A 442 8.37 18.38 -6.86
CA GLN A 442 7.57 18.14 -8.05
C GLN A 442 7.06 16.69 -8.09
N ILE A 443 7.88 15.75 -7.63
CA ILE A 443 7.49 14.34 -7.50
C ILE A 443 6.38 14.21 -6.46
N GLY A 444 6.55 14.77 -5.26
CA GLY A 444 5.55 14.64 -4.20
C GLY A 444 4.22 15.29 -4.53
N ASN A 445 4.20 16.44 -5.22
CA ASN A 445 2.94 17.04 -5.69
C ASN A 445 2.25 16.21 -6.77
N ALA A 446 2.99 15.58 -7.68
CA ALA A 446 2.41 14.65 -8.64
C ALA A 446 1.86 13.42 -7.91
N TYR A 447 2.66 12.83 -7.02
CA TYR A 447 2.33 11.65 -6.24
C TYR A 447 1.09 11.85 -5.37
N GLY A 448 1.01 12.94 -4.61
CA GLY A 448 -0.15 13.24 -3.77
C GLY A 448 -1.44 13.40 -4.59
N LYS A 449 -1.38 13.92 -5.82
CA LYS A 449 -2.54 13.97 -6.71
C LYS A 449 -2.93 12.58 -7.22
N PHE A 450 -1.95 11.74 -7.57
CA PHE A 450 -2.21 10.36 -8.00
C PHE A 450 -2.88 9.55 -6.90
N SER A 451 -2.37 9.59 -5.68
CA SER A 451 -2.90 8.82 -4.55
C SER A 451 -4.31 9.27 -4.13
N VAL A 452 -4.64 10.56 -4.22
CA VAL A 452 -6.02 11.02 -3.96
C VAL A 452 -6.98 10.49 -5.02
N LEU A 453 -6.54 10.48 -6.28
CA LEU A 453 -7.34 10.02 -7.38
C LEU A 453 -7.62 8.52 -7.26
N SER A 454 -6.61 7.70 -6.96
CA SER A 454 -6.78 6.26 -6.71
C SER A 454 -7.69 5.99 -5.51
N LEU A 455 -7.55 6.74 -4.40
CA LEU A 455 -8.41 6.61 -3.23
C LEU A 455 -9.87 6.86 -3.64
N GLN A 456 -10.12 7.94 -4.39
CA GLN A 456 -11.45 8.29 -4.87
C GLN A 456 -12.05 7.21 -5.78
N PHE A 457 -11.25 6.60 -6.66
CA PHE A 457 -11.70 5.50 -7.51
C PHE A 457 -12.05 4.25 -6.71
N LEU A 458 -11.24 3.86 -5.72
CA LEU A 458 -11.54 2.74 -4.84
C LEU A 458 -12.89 2.94 -4.12
N ILE A 459 -13.13 4.16 -3.63
CA ILE A 459 -14.37 4.54 -2.94
C ILE A 459 -15.57 4.41 -3.87
N CYS A 460 -15.43 4.84 -5.12
CA CYS A 460 -16.48 4.74 -6.12
C CYS A 460 -16.82 3.29 -6.51
N ILE A 461 -15.91 2.34 -6.27
CA ILE A 461 -16.14 0.91 -6.46
C ILE A 461 -16.83 0.28 -5.24
N LEU A 462 -16.52 0.78 -4.03
CA LEU A 462 -17.07 0.30 -2.75
C LEU A 462 -18.52 0.74 -2.49
N CYS A 463 -18.89 1.94 -2.91
CA CYS A 463 -20.23 2.52 -2.77
C CYS A 463 -21.13 2.16 -3.96
#